data_AF-A0A7S0EFW4-F1
#
_entry.id   AF-A0A7S0EFW4-F1
#
_cell.length_a   1.000
_cell.length_b   1.000
_cell.length_c   1.000
_cell.angle_alpha   90.00
_cell.angle_beta   90.00
_cell.angle_gamma   90.00
#
_symmetry.space_group_name_H-M   'P 1'
#
loop_
_entity.id
_entity.type
_entity.pdbx_description
1 polymer ?
#
loop_
_entity_poly.entity_id
_entity_poly.type
_entity_poly.pdbx_seq_one_letter_code
_entity_poly.pdbx_strand_id
1 'polypeptide(L)'
;EPQAFATSAAGTLPFYAPNKWLTGPALLSDGAATEPLVAALLAATASPDDALMTLAAPRLPGKTPLTEPIYGTRHGTLDVSAQAAAWRQARPLAGLALPTPNRFLPTNL
;
A
#
# COMPACT_ATOMS: atom_id res chain seq x y z
N GLU A 1 13.31 -3.74 -24.40
CA GLU A 1 12.58 -3.84 -25.68
C GLU A 1 11.71 -2.61 -25.89
N PRO A 2 11.76 -1.94 -27.05
CA PRO A 2 10.99 -0.71 -27.31
C PRO A 2 9.47 -0.88 -27.12
N GLN A 3 8.93 -2.06 -27.42
CA GLN A 3 7.51 -2.36 -27.25
C GLN A 3 7.08 -2.33 -25.77
N ALA A 4 7.85 -2.94 -24.88
CA ALA A 4 7.57 -2.93 -23.45
C ALA A 4 7.57 -1.50 -22.87
N PHE A 5 8.50 -0.66 -23.33
CA PHE A 5 8.53 0.76 -22.96
C PHE A 5 7.27 1.49 -23.41
N ALA A 6 6.87 1.34 -24.68
CA ALA A 6 5.66 1.99 -25.20
C ALA A 6 4.40 1.56 -24.45
N THR A 7 4.25 0.26 -24.15
CA THR A 7 3.12 -0.26 -23.36
C THR A 7 3.10 0.31 -21.94
N SER A 8 4.25 0.32 -21.25
CA SER A 8 4.35 0.86 -19.89
C SER A 8 4.06 2.36 -19.85
N ALA A 9 4.63 3.13 -20.79
CA ALA A 9 4.44 4.58 -20.85
C ALA A 9 3.00 4.95 -21.17
N ALA A 10 2.36 4.24 -22.12
CA ALA A 10 0.96 4.44 -22.49
C ALA A 10 0.01 4.28 -21.29
N GLY A 11 0.29 3.35 -20.37
CA GLY A 11 -0.50 3.12 -19.16
C GLY A 11 -0.51 4.31 -18.19
N THR A 12 0.51 5.17 -18.22
CA THR A 12 0.61 6.31 -17.30
C THR A 12 0.12 7.63 -17.88
N LEU A 13 0.02 7.75 -19.21
CA LEU A 13 -0.33 9.01 -19.88
C LEU A 13 -1.64 9.66 -19.38
N PRO A 14 -2.72 8.90 -19.07
CA PRO A 14 -3.96 9.51 -18.60
C PRO A 14 -3.85 10.26 -17.27
N PHE A 15 -2.82 9.97 -16.46
CA PHE A 15 -2.63 10.57 -15.13
C PHE A 15 -1.77 11.85 -15.15
N TYR A 16 -1.16 12.20 -16.29
CA TYR A 16 -0.23 13.31 -16.39
C TYR A 16 -0.49 14.17 -17.62
N ALA A 17 -0.26 15.48 -17.50
CA ALA A 17 -0.27 16.38 -18.65
C ALA A 17 0.83 15.98 -19.67
N PRO A 18 0.66 16.27 -20.99
CA PRO A 18 1.62 15.86 -22.02
C PRO A 18 3.08 16.26 -21.77
N ASN A 19 3.30 17.45 -21.20
CA ASN A 19 4.64 17.93 -20.83
C ASN A 19 5.26 17.20 -19.62
N LYS A 20 4.52 16.29 -18.98
CA LYS A 20 4.94 15.48 -17.84
C LYS A 20 4.87 13.98 -18.11
N TRP A 21 4.55 13.52 -19.32
CA TRP A 21 4.45 12.08 -19.62
C TRP A 21 5.71 11.28 -19.31
N LEU A 22 6.90 11.88 -19.50
CA LEU A 22 8.17 11.21 -19.21
C LEU A 22 8.62 11.37 -17.75
N THR A 23 8.33 12.51 -17.13
CA THR A 23 8.88 12.85 -15.81
C THR A 23 7.90 12.64 -14.66
N GLY A 24 6.59 12.69 -14.92
CA GLY A 24 5.54 12.61 -13.90
C GLY A 24 5.57 11.33 -13.07
N PRO A 25 5.77 10.15 -13.68
CA PRO A 25 5.93 8.91 -12.93
C PRO A 25 7.23 8.81 -12.11
N ALA A 26 8.25 9.61 -12.44
CA ALA A 26 9.61 9.44 -11.92
C ALA A 26 10.03 10.53 -10.93
N LEU A 27 9.51 11.75 -11.07
CA LEU A 27 9.88 12.90 -10.25
C LEU A 27 8.78 13.18 -9.22
N LEU A 28 9.18 13.29 -7.97
CA LEU A 28 8.30 13.76 -6.89
C LEU A 28 8.16 15.29 -6.97
N SER A 29 6.98 15.80 -6.63
CA SER A 29 6.73 17.23 -6.43
C SER A 29 7.39 17.73 -5.14
N ASP A 30 7.36 19.05 -4.93
CA ASP A 30 7.87 19.69 -3.71
C ASP A 30 7.30 19.02 -2.45
N GLY A 31 8.20 18.64 -1.54
CA GLY A 31 7.87 17.98 -0.28
C GLY A 31 6.97 18.84 0.61
N ALA A 32 7.12 20.17 0.58
CA ALA A 32 6.32 21.07 1.41
C ALA A 32 4.82 21.03 1.04
N ALA A 33 4.49 20.81 -0.23
CA ALA A 33 3.11 20.62 -0.68
C ALA A 33 2.57 19.21 -0.37
N THR A 34 3.46 18.25 -0.14
CA THR A 34 3.12 16.82 -0.01
C THR A 34 2.94 16.40 1.46
N GLU A 35 3.65 17.04 2.40
CA GLU A 35 3.58 16.72 3.83
C GLU A 35 2.15 16.75 4.43
N PRO A 36 1.30 17.76 4.16
CA PRO A 36 -0.07 17.77 4.68
C PRO A 36 -0.90 16.59 4.17
N LEU A 37 -0.69 16.19 2.91
CA LEU A 37 -1.39 15.06 2.31
C LEU A 37 -0.95 13.74 2.93
N VAL A 38 0.35 13.58 3.20
CA VAL A 38 0.88 12.40 3.90
C VAL A 38 0.31 12.30 5.31
N ALA A 39 0.29 13.41 6.05
CA ALA A 39 -0.30 13.44 7.39
C ALA A 39 -1.80 13.07 7.38
N ALA A 40 -2.56 13.59 6.40
CA ALA A 40 -3.97 13.25 6.23
C ALA A 40 -4.17 11.76 5.92
N LEU A 41 -3.34 11.19 5.05
CA LEU A 41 -3.38 9.77 4.70
C LEU A 41 -3.07 8.89 5.91
N LEU A 42 -2.03 9.22 6.68
CA LEU A 42 -1.69 8.51 7.92
C LEU A 42 -2.81 8.59 8.96
N ALA A 43 -3.47 9.74 9.08
CA ALA A 43 -4.62 9.90 9.97
C ALA A 43 -5.83 9.06 9.52
N ALA A 44 -6.09 9.01 8.21
CA ALA A 44 -7.18 8.22 7.62
C ALA A 44 -6.97 6.70 7.75
N THR A 45 -5.73 6.25 7.97
CA THR A 45 -5.39 4.84 8.17
C THR A 45 -4.89 4.54 9.58
N ALA A 46 -5.12 5.44 10.54
CA ALA A 46 -4.59 5.31 11.90
C ALA A 46 -5.36 4.29 12.74
N SER A 47 -6.63 4.03 12.41
CA SER A 47 -7.46 3.09 13.15
C SER A 47 -7.38 1.67 12.55
N PRO A 48 -7.25 0.62 13.36
CA PRO A 48 -7.37 -0.75 12.88
C PRO A 48 -8.77 -1.07 12.32
N ASP A 49 -9.79 -0.26 12.63
CA ASP A 49 -11.15 -0.45 12.13
C ASP A 49 -11.31 -0.12 10.64
N ASP A 50 -10.43 0.72 10.11
CA ASP A 50 -10.40 1.11 8.70
C ASP A 50 -9.66 0.07 7.83
N ALA A 51 -9.11 -0.98 8.45
CA ALA A 51 -8.33 -2.01 7.77
C ALA A 51 -9.18 -3.20 7.34
N LEU A 52 -9.00 -3.64 6.07
CA LEU A 52 -9.46 -4.94 5.60
C LEU A 52 -8.30 -5.93 5.59
N MET A 53 -8.42 -7.01 6.37
CA MET A 53 -7.38 -8.04 6.47
C MET A 53 -7.74 -9.28 5.67
N THR A 54 -6.78 -9.80 4.90
CA THR A 54 -6.92 -11.07 4.19
C THR A 54 -5.95 -12.09 4.76
N LEU A 55 -6.49 -13.21 5.26
CA LEU A 55 -5.73 -14.38 5.69
C LEU A 55 -5.84 -15.47 4.62
N ALA A 56 -4.74 -15.75 3.93
CA ALA A 56 -4.65 -16.85 2.98
C ALA A 56 -3.81 -17.99 3.55
N ALA A 57 -4.38 -19.19 3.63
CA ALA A 57 -3.68 -20.38 4.07
C ALA A 57 -4.22 -21.62 3.33
N PRO A 58 -3.43 -22.70 3.15
CA PRO A 58 -3.87 -23.90 2.44
C PRO A 58 -5.10 -24.57 3.04
N ARG A 59 -5.30 -24.43 4.36
CA ARG A 59 -6.43 -25.02 5.09
C ARG A 59 -6.94 -24.04 6.15
N LEU A 60 -8.23 -23.73 6.09
CA LEU A 60 -8.97 -22.94 7.07
C LEU A 60 -10.27 -23.68 7.44
N PRO A 61 -10.18 -24.73 8.27
CA PRO A 61 -11.28 -25.67 8.50
C PRO A 61 -12.48 -24.96 9.15
N GLY A 62 -13.66 -25.09 8.52
CA GLY A 62 -14.91 -24.50 9.01
C GLY A 62 -14.98 -22.97 8.92
N LYS A 63 -14.04 -22.32 8.22
CA LYS A 63 -13.96 -20.85 8.12
C LYS A 63 -14.20 -20.30 6.72
N THR A 64 -14.33 -21.17 5.71
CA THR A 64 -14.55 -20.79 4.31
C THR A 64 -15.87 -21.36 3.77
N PRO A 65 -17.04 -20.88 4.24
CA PRO A 65 -18.33 -21.42 3.82
C PRO A 65 -18.74 -20.96 2.40
N LEU A 66 -18.08 -19.94 1.85
CA LEU A 66 -18.41 -19.35 0.55
C LEU A 66 -17.46 -19.85 -0.54
N THR A 67 -17.96 -19.85 -1.78
CA THR A 67 -17.17 -20.16 -2.98
C THR A 67 -17.39 -19.06 -4.01
N GLU A 68 -16.31 -18.45 -4.48
CA GLU A 68 -16.34 -17.42 -5.51
C GLU A 68 -16.67 -18.05 -6.89
N PRO A 69 -17.55 -17.44 -7.70
CA PRO A 69 -18.15 -18.09 -8.86
C PRO A 69 -17.24 -18.31 -10.07
N ILE A 70 -16.19 -17.51 -10.26
CA ILE A 70 -15.36 -17.56 -11.48
C ILE A 70 -14.23 -18.57 -11.32
N TYR A 71 -13.50 -18.51 -10.20
CA TYR A 71 -12.30 -19.32 -9.96
C TYR A 71 -12.54 -20.44 -8.93
N GLY A 72 -13.72 -20.50 -8.32
CA GLY A 72 -14.03 -21.51 -7.29
C GLY A 72 -13.30 -21.27 -5.98
N THR A 73 -12.84 -20.04 -5.73
CA THR A 73 -12.04 -19.73 -4.53
C THR A 73 -12.89 -19.85 -3.27
N ARG A 74 -12.51 -20.76 -2.36
CA ARG A 74 -13.16 -20.89 -1.07
C ARG A 74 -12.73 -19.76 -0.13
N HIS A 75 -13.70 -19.04 0.43
CA HIS A 75 -13.46 -17.88 1.28
C HIS A 75 -14.55 -17.73 2.35
N GLY A 76 -14.36 -16.78 3.26
CA GLY A 76 -15.29 -16.45 4.32
C GLY A 76 -14.82 -15.23 5.09
N THR A 77 -15.68 -14.74 5.99
CA THR A 77 -15.37 -13.61 6.86
C THR A 77 -15.08 -14.12 8.26
N LEU A 78 -14.05 -13.55 8.89
CA LEU A 78 -13.69 -13.79 10.28
C LEU A 78 -13.97 -12.53 11.09
N ASP A 79 -14.64 -12.70 12.23
CA ASP A 79 -14.74 -11.62 13.21
C ASP A 79 -13.38 -11.44 13.89
N VAL A 80 -12.86 -10.21 13.83
CA VAL A 80 -11.59 -9.79 14.40
C VAL A 80 -11.76 -8.70 15.46
N SER A 81 -12.98 -8.48 15.97
CA SER A 81 -13.30 -7.39 16.90
C SER A 81 -12.45 -7.42 18.17
N ALA A 82 -12.14 -8.62 18.70
CA ALA A 82 -11.27 -8.78 19.86
C ALA A 82 -9.82 -8.37 19.58
N GLN A 83 -9.30 -8.74 18.41
CA GLN A 83 -7.96 -8.37 17.95
C GLN A 83 -7.88 -6.86 17.68
N ALA A 84 -8.88 -6.30 17.01
CA ALA A 84 -8.98 -4.86 16.78
C ALA A 84 -9.01 -4.07 18.08
N ALA A 85 -9.72 -4.54 19.11
CA ALA A 85 -9.69 -3.95 20.45
C ALA A 85 -8.29 -3.93 21.07
N ALA A 86 -7.52 -5.02 20.93
CA ALA A 86 -6.14 -5.08 21.37
C ALA A 86 -5.22 -4.13 20.56
N TRP A 87 -5.40 -4.04 19.24
CA TRP A 87 -4.61 -3.17 18.37
C TRP A 87 -4.83 -1.69 18.64
N ARG A 88 -6.04 -1.27 19.01
CA ARG A 88 -6.31 0.12 19.44
C ARG A 88 -5.49 0.53 20.67
N GLN A 89 -5.06 -0.44 21.47
CA GLN A 89 -4.26 -0.22 22.68
C GLN A 89 -2.75 -0.44 22.46
N ALA A 90 -2.33 -0.74 21.22
CA ALA A 90 -0.94 -1.00 20.91
C ALA A 90 -0.09 0.24 21.22
N ARG A 91 1.07 0.00 21.85
CA ARG A 91 2.05 1.05 22.17
C ARG A 91 3.19 1.03 21.14
N PRO A 92 3.87 2.17 20.93
CA PRO A 92 5.08 2.20 20.13
C PRO A 92 6.08 1.15 20.60
N LEU A 93 6.58 0.33 19.67
CA LEU A 93 7.58 -0.68 19.96
C LEU A 93 8.96 -0.03 19.97
N ALA A 94 9.74 -0.22 21.03
CA ALA A 94 11.06 0.40 21.20
C ALA A 94 12.07 0.04 20.09
N GLY A 95 11.84 -1.06 19.36
CA GLY A 95 12.68 -1.48 18.23
C GLY A 95 12.24 -0.94 16.86
N LEU A 96 11.12 -0.24 16.76
CA LEU A 96 10.67 0.41 15.53
C LEU A 96 11.14 1.86 15.53
N ALA A 97 12.17 2.14 14.74
CA ALA A 97 12.70 3.48 14.53
C ALA A 97 12.62 3.86 13.05
N LEU A 98 12.70 5.16 12.77
CA LEU A 98 12.86 5.63 11.41
C LEU A 98 14.18 5.12 10.82
N PRO A 99 14.22 4.80 9.51
CA PRO A 99 15.45 4.35 8.87
C PRO A 99 16.51 5.44 8.95
N THR A 100 17.76 5.04 9.16
CA THR A 100 18.91 5.97 9.05
C THR A 100 19.06 6.43 7.60
N PRO A 101 19.57 7.66 7.35
CA PRO A 101 19.82 8.15 5.99
C PRO A 101 20.63 7.16 5.14
N ASN A 102 20.21 6.97 3.88
CA ASN A 102 20.86 6.03 2.97
C ASN A 102 22.23 6.56 2.50
N ARG A 103 23.31 5.96 3.03
CA ARG A 103 24.70 6.32 2.69
C ARG A 103 25.14 5.92 1.28
N PHE A 104 24.35 5.12 0.56
CA PHE A 104 24.69 4.61 -0.77
C PHE A 104 24.14 5.47 -1.90
N LEU A 105 23.54 6.63 -1.59
CA LEU A 105 23.15 7.59 -2.63
C LEU A 105 24.41 8.14 -3.32
N PRO A 106 24.52 8.02 -4.67
CA PRO A 106 25.69 8.51 -5.38
C PRO A 106 25.76 10.03 -5.28
N THR A 107 26.92 10.54 -4.88
CA THR A 107 27.20 11.99 -4.79
C THR A 107 28.04 12.51 -5.96
N ASN A 108 28.64 11.60 -6.72
CA ASN A 108 29.36 11.87 -7.96
C ASN A 108 28.81 10.93 -9.04
N LEU A 109 28.36 11.51 -10.15
CA LEU A 109 27.67 10.82 -11.24
C LEU A 109 28.59 10.60 -12.44
#